data_AF-A0A7I8LMH7-F1
#
_entry.id   AF-A0A7I8LMH7-F1
#
_cell.length_a   1.000
_cell.length_b   1.000
_cell.length_c   1.000
_cell.angle_alpha   90.00
_cell.angle_beta   90.00
_cell.angle_gamma   90.00
#
_symmetry.space_group_name_H-M   'P 1'
#
loop_
_entity.id
_entity.type
_entity.pdbx_description
1 polymer ?
#
loop_
_entity_poly.entity_id
_entity_poly.type
_entity_poly.pdbx_seq_one_letter_code
_entity_poly.pdbx_strand_id
1 'polypeptide(L)'
;MKYYIISGEVEGEVVDSKILPYCSLDKKADKKTLGELEQEFLQALQAFYFEKKAIMSNEEFDNLKEELMWEGSSVVMLSPDEQKLLEASMAYASGNPIMTDVEFDELKLKLKQEGSDIVQEGPRCSLRSRKVYSDLTVDYLRMFLLNVPAAVVSLTLFFFLDDITGFELTFLMELPEPFSFIFTWFAALPLIFWLAKAITDVIVKDFLILKGPCPNCGTENTSFFGTILSISSGGTTNTLKCSNCGTPLEYDRKSRLITLPEPGQA
;
A
#
# COMPACT_ATOMS: atom_id res chain seq x y z
N MET A 1 -17.33 38.80 -44.92
CA MET A 1 -16.22 38.37 -45.78
C MET A 1 -16.08 36.87 -45.65
N LYS A 2 -16.25 36.15 -46.76
CA LYS A 2 -16.06 34.70 -46.89
C LYS A 2 -14.57 34.38 -46.94
N TYR A 3 -14.16 33.26 -46.35
CA TYR A 3 -13.07 32.44 -46.89
C TYR A 3 -13.56 31.00 -46.98
N TYR A 4 -13.45 30.44 -48.19
CA TYR A 4 -13.79 29.09 -48.61
C TYR A 4 -12.49 28.31 -48.82
N ILE A 5 -12.38 27.08 -48.30
CA ILE A 5 -11.77 25.92 -48.97
C ILE A 5 -12.63 24.70 -48.57
N ILE A 6 -13.71 24.45 -49.32
CA ILE A 6 -13.93 23.28 -50.20
C ILE A 6 -14.05 21.95 -49.42
N SER A 7 -15.29 21.48 -49.28
CA SER A 7 -15.65 20.10 -48.97
C SER A 7 -15.61 19.23 -50.23
N GLY A 8 -15.06 18.02 -50.12
CA GLY A 8 -15.41 16.91 -51.02
C GLY A 8 -14.28 15.99 -51.43
N GLU A 9 -13.95 15.02 -50.57
CA GLU A 9 -13.76 13.61 -50.98
C GLU A 9 -13.91 12.75 -49.70
N VAL A 10 -15.04 12.05 -49.60
CA VAL A 10 -15.21 10.92 -48.68
C VAL A 10 -14.89 9.70 -49.53
N GLU A 11 -13.72 9.10 -49.30
CA GLU A 11 -13.50 7.66 -49.34
C GLU A 11 -12.07 7.39 -48.86
N GLY A 12 -12.01 6.75 -47.70
CA GLY A 12 -10.80 6.58 -46.91
C GLY A 12 -11.28 6.29 -45.51
N GLU A 13 -11.88 5.12 -45.35
CA GLU A 13 -12.24 4.52 -44.08
C GLU A 13 -11.04 4.72 -43.13
N VAL A 14 -11.16 5.65 -42.18
CA VAL A 14 -10.19 5.78 -41.11
C VAL A 14 -10.46 4.58 -40.21
N VAL A 15 -9.92 3.44 -40.62
CA VAL A 15 -9.94 2.22 -39.82
C VAL A 15 -9.02 2.53 -38.65
N ASP A 16 -9.61 3.04 -37.57
CA ASP A 16 -8.96 3.17 -36.28
C ASP A 16 -8.52 1.78 -35.85
N SER A 17 -7.26 1.45 -36.16
CA SER A 17 -6.76 0.08 -36.18
C SER A 17 -6.41 -0.42 -34.78
N LYS A 18 -6.69 0.37 -33.74
CA LYS A 18 -6.34 0.11 -32.35
C LYS A 18 -7.58 0.07 -31.46
N ILE A 19 -8.64 -0.52 -32.01
CA ILE A 19 -9.78 -0.98 -31.24
C ILE A 19 -9.35 -2.15 -30.33
N LEU A 20 -9.85 -2.13 -29.08
CA LEU A 20 -9.54 -2.98 -27.93
C LEU A 20 -9.11 -4.43 -28.28
N PRO A 21 -8.23 -5.07 -27.48
CA PRO A 21 -7.74 -6.45 -27.69
C PRO A 21 -8.80 -7.53 -27.92
N TYR A 22 -10.05 -7.25 -27.55
CA TYR A 22 -11.21 -8.13 -27.71
C TYR A 22 -11.99 -7.91 -29.01
N CYS A 23 -11.57 -6.96 -29.85
CA CYS A 23 -12.38 -6.46 -30.96
C CYS A 23 -11.61 -6.40 -32.30
N SER A 24 -10.37 -6.92 -32.36
CA SER A 24 -9.68 -7.22 -33.63
C SER A 24 -9.50 -8.73 -33.83
N LEU A 25 -10.28 -9.29 -34.77
CA LEU A 25 -10.18 -10.70 -35.17
C LEU A 25 -8.99 -10.95 -36.11
N ASP A 26 -8.44 -9.91 -36.72
CA ASP A 26 -7.38 -9.96 -37.72
C ASP A 26 -6.15 -9.19 -37.29
N LYS A 27 -5.34 -9.79 -36.41
CA LYS A 27 -3.86 -9.73 -36.33
C LYS A 27 -3.39 -10.23 -34.96
N LYS A 28 -3.14 -11.54 -34.87
CA LYS A 28 -2.41 -12.17 -33.75
C LYS A 28 -0.92 -11.77 -33.67
N ALA A 29 -0.46 -10.80 -34.47
CA ALA A 29 0.96 -10.48 -34.68
C ALA A 29 1.47 -9.28 -33.86
N ASP A 30 0.61 -8.34 -33.46
CA ASP A 30 1.01 -7.13 -32.72
C ASP A 30 0.50 -7.18 -31.27
N LYS A 31 0.74 -8.31 -30.58
CA LYS A 31 0.58 -8.33 -29.12
C LYS A 31 1.71 -7.51 -28.52
N LYS A 32 1.47 -6.22 -28.30
CA LYS A 32 2.37 -5.41 -27.49
C LYS A 32 2.45 -6.03 -26.10
N THR A 33 3.66 -6.16 -25.60
CA THR A 33 3.87 -6.63 -24.24
C THR A 33 3.41 -5.54 -23.25
N LEU A 34 2.99 -5.95 -22.06
CA LEU A 34 2.58 -5.01 -20.99
C LEU A 34 3.63 -3.91 -20.79
N GLY A 35 4.92 -4.26 -20.83
CA GLY A 35 6.01 -3.29 -20.69
C GLY A 35 6.13 -2.28 -21.85
N GLU A 36 5.78 -2.66 -23.09
CA GLU A 36 5.77 -1.73 -24.23
C GLU A 36 4.59 -0.75 -24.13
N LEU A 37 3.42 -1.22 -23.67
CA LEU A 37 2.26 -0.37 -23.41
C LEU A 37 2.55 0.65 -22.30
N GLU A 38 3.19 0.21 -21.21
CA GLU A 38 3.62 1.09 -20.12
C GLU A 38 4.63 2.15 -20.60
N GLN A 39 5.57 1.78 -21.46
CA GLN A 39 6.55 2.71 -22.03
C GLN A 39 5.89 3.76 -22.91
N GLU A 40 4.97 3.37 -23.79
CA GLU A 40 4.22 4.31 -24.64
C GLU A 40 3.38 5.27 -23.80
N PHE A 41 2.75 4.77 -22.74
CA PHE A 41 1.96 5.58 -21.81
C PHE A 41 2.82 6.60 -21.05
N LEU A 42 3.95 6.16 -20.50
CA LEU A 42 4.90 7.06 -19.80
C LEU A 42 5.52 8.09 -20.75
N GLN A 43 5.85 7.70 -21.98
CA GLN A 43 6.39 8.60 -23.00
C GLN A 43 5.36 9.66 -23.40
N ALA A 44 4.09 9.27 -23.58
CA ALA A 44 3.01 10.19 -23.90
C ALA A 44 2.81 11.23 -22.78
N LEU A 45 2.77 10.78 -21.53
CA LEU A 45 2.68 11.65 -20.36
C LEU A 45 3.88 12.61 -20.28
N GLN A 46 5.11 12.10 -20.43
CA GLN A 46 6.31 12.93 -20.36
C GLN A 46 6.28 14.04 -21.43
N ALA A 47 5.96 13.70 -22.68
CA ALA A 47 5.92 14.67 -23.76
C ALA A 47 4.79 15.70 -23.60
N PHE A 48 3.64 15.29 -23.08
CA PHE A 48 2.52 16.20 -22.83
C PHE A 48 2.87 17.22 -21.73
N TYR A 49 3.39 16.75 -20.59
CA TYR A 49 3.64 17.63 -19.44
C TYR A 49 4.92 18.45 -19.55
N PHE A 50 6.01 17.89 -20.10
CA PHE A 50 7.30 18.59 -20.18
C PHE A 50 7.54 19.28 -21.53
N GLU A 51 7.15 18.65 -22.64
CA GLU A 51 7.40 19.20 -23.99
C GLU A 51 6.20 19.97 -24.57
N LYS A 52 5.01 19.87 -23.95
CA LYS A 52 3.73 20.40 -24.46
C LYS A 52 3.41 19.91 -25.87
N LYS A 53 3.84 18.69 -26.21
CA LYS A 53 3.57 18.04 -27.50
C LYS A 53 2.70 16.81 -27.27
N ALA A 54 1.61 16.71 -28.04
CA ALA A 54 0.80 15.51 -28.09
C ALA A 54 1.42 14.54 -29.10
N ILE A 55 1.97 13.41 -28.61
CA ILE A 55 2.55 12.34 -29.45
C ILE A 55 1.44 11.48 -30.07
N MET A 56 0.31 11.35 -29.40
CA MET A 56 -0.85 10.53 -29.79
C MET A 56 -2.15 11.32 -29.66
N SER A 57 -3.23 10.83 -30.28
CA SER A 57 -4.57 11.43 -30.11
C SER A 57 -5.16 11.11 -28.73
N ASN A 58 -6.17 11.87 -28.31
CA ASN A 58 -6.85 11.62 -27.03
C ASN A 58 -7.54 10.24 -27.00
N GLU A 59 -8.12 9.81 -28.13
CA GLU A 59 -8.77 8.50 -28.26
C GLU A 59 -7.77 7.34 -28.14
N GLU A 60 -6.60 7.48 -28.78
CA GLU A 60 -5.51 6.49 -28.66
C GLU A 60 -4.98 6.41 -27.22
N PHE A 61 -4.89 7.56 -26.53
CA PHE A 61 -4.43 7.61 -25.14
C PHE A 61 -5.44 6.96 -24.18
N ASP A 62 -6.74 7.21 -24.36
CA ASP A 62 -7.79 6.62 -23.54
C ASP A 62 -7.88 5.11 -23.76
N ASN A 63 -7.76 4.62 -24.99
CA ASN A 63 -7.71 3.19 -25.30
C ASN A 63 -6.49 2.51 -24.63
N LEU A 64 -5.31 3.13 -24.71
CA LEU A 64 -4.08 2.62 -24.07
C LEU A 64 -4.23 2.56 -22.55
N LYS A 65 -4.84 3.58 -21.95
CA LYS A 65 -5.12 3.63 -20.51
C LYS A 65 -6.08 2.53 -20.10
N GLU A 66 -7.17 2.31 -20.84
CA GLU A 66 -8.10 1.22 -20.57
C GLU A 66 -7.41 -0.14 -20.66
N GLU A 67 -6.59 -0.37 -21.68
CA GLU A 67 -5.83 -1.63 -21.82
C GLU A 67 -4.91 -1.87 -20.63
N LEU A 68 -4.17 -0.84 -20.19
CA LEU A 68 -3.32 -0.93 -19.00
C LEU A 68 -4.12 -1.18 -17.72
N MET A 69 -5.34 -0.65 -17.61
CA MET A 69 -6.24 -0.96 -16.50
C MET A 69 -6.72 -2.42 -16.56
N TRP A 70 -7.09 -2.93 -17.74
CA TRP A 70 -7.54 -4.32 -17.91
C TRP A 70 -6.43 -5.33 -17.61
N GLU A 71 -5.20 -5.04 -18.01
CA GLU A 71 -4.02 -5.87 -17.76
C GLU A 71 -3.48 -5.72 -16.31
N GLY A 72 -4.02 -4.78 -15.52
CA GLY A 72 -3.64 -4.58 -14.13
C GLY A 72 -2.26 -3.95 -13.94
N SER A 73 -1.85 -3.06 -14.86
CA SER A 73 -0.59 -2.33 -14.73
C SER A 73 -0.57 -1.48 -13.46
N SER A 74 0.51 -1.62 -12.69
CA SER A 74 0.76 -0.82 -11.48
C SER A 74 0.90 0.69 -11.75
N VAL A 75 1.20 1.07 -13.00
CA VAL A 75 1.37 2.48 -13.40
C VAL A 75 0.02 3.21 -13.47
N VAL A 76 -1.05 2.50 -13.82
CA VAL A 76 -2.39 3.09 -14.05
C VAL A 76 -3.36 2.80 -12.90
N MET A 77 -3.19 1.67 -12.20
CA MET A 77 -4.03 1.28 -11.06
C MET A 77 -3.63 2.01 -9.77
N LEU A 78 -3.92 3.29 -9.72
CA LEU A 78 -3.68 4.15 -8.57
C LEU A 78 -4.97 4.41 -7.82
N SER A 79 -4.91 4.42 -6.48
CA SER A 79 -6.01 4.92 -5.66
C SER A 79 -6.24 6.42 -5.92
N PRO A 80 -7.46 6.94 -5.68
CA PRO A 80 -7.74 8.37 -5.90
C PRO A 80 -6.79 9.31 -5.15
N ASP A 81 -6.33 8.92 -3.96
CA ASP A 81 -5.40 9.71 -3.17
C ASP A 81 -3.96 9.66 -3.71
N GLU A 82 -3.52 8.52 -4.26
CA GLU A 82 -2.23 8.40 -4.96
C GLU A 82 -2.22 9.22 -6.25
N GLN A 83 -3.30 9.18 -7.03
CA GLN A 83 -3.46 10.01 -8.22
C GLN A 83 -3.36 11.49 -7.88
N LYS A 84 -4.06 11.91 -6.82
CA LYS A 84 -4.03 13.29 -6.33
C LYS A 84 -2.61 13.71 -5.89
N LEU A 85 -1.85 12.83 -5.25
CA LEU A 85 -0.46 13.10 -4.88
C LEU A 85 0.44 13.24 -6.10
N LEU A 86 0.28 12.36 -7.10
CA LEU A 86 1.02 12.41 -8.36
C LEU A 86 0.71 13.69 -9.14
N GLU A 87 -0.56 14.02 -9.33
CA GLU A 87 -1.00 15.26 -10.00
C GLU A 87 -0.44 16.50 -9.27
N ALA A 88 -0.55 16.54 -7.95
CA ALA A 88 -0.02 17.64 -7.16
C ALA A 88 1.49 17.80 -7.30
N SER A 89 2.23 16.68 -7.32
CA SER A 89 3.69 16.69 -7.48
C SER A 89 4.11 17.17 -8.87
N MET A 90 3.40 16.74 -9.93
CA MET A 90 3.63 17.18 -11.30
C MET A 90 3.28 18.65 -11.47
N ALA A 91 2.15 19.08 -10.90
CA ALA A 91 1.70 20.46 -10.95
C ALA A 91 2.66 21.40 -10.22
N TYR A 92 3.16 21.00 -9.06
CA TYR A 92 4.23 21.72 -8.34
C TYR A 92 5.52 21.81 -9.16
N ALA A 93 5.95 20.71 -9.79
CA ALA A 93 7.13 20.71 -10.66
C ALA A 93 6.96 21.61 -11.91
N SER A 94 5.74 21.72 -12.43
CA SER A 94 5.40 22.63 -13.53
C SER A 94 5.19 24.09 -13.11
N GLY A 95 5.27 24.40 -11.80
CA GLY A 95 5.14 25.74 -11.25
C GLY A 95 3.70 26.21 -10.98
N ASN A 96 2.70 25.33 -11.15
CA ASN A 96 1.29 25.60 -10.90
C ASN A 96 0.77 24.74 -9.74
N PRO A 97 0.99 25.11 -8.47
CA PRO A 97 0.53 24.31 -7.33
C PRO A 97 -1.01 24.25 -7.27
N ILE A 98 -1.58 23.04 -7.26
CA ILE A 98 -3.04 22.79 -7.16
C ILE A 98 -3.53 22.78 -5.70
N MET A 99 -2.64 22.42 -4.77
CA MET A 99 -2.92 22.36 -3.33
C MET A 99 -1.85 23.09 -2.53
N THR A 100 -2.15 23.38 -1.27
CA THR A 100 -1.21 24.01 -0.33
C THR A 100 -0.21 22.99 0.23
N ASP A 101 0.95 23.47 0.70
CA ASP A 101 2.00 22.61 1.27
C ASP A 101 1.49 21.77 2.45
N VAL A 102 0.57 22.32 3.26
CA VAL A 102 -0.01 21.63 4.42
C VAL A 102 -0.89 20.46 3.97
N GLU A 103 -1.76 20.70 2.99
CA GLU A 103 -2.64 19.66 2.44
C GLU A 103 -1.82 18.54 1.76
N PHE A 104 -0.71 18.91 1.11
CA PHE A 104 0.20 17.95 0.48
C PHE A 104 0.91 17.08 1.51
N ASP A 105 1.38 17.66 2.62
CA ASP A 105 2.02 16.93 3.71
C ASP A 105 1.02 15.99 4.43
N GLU A 106 -0.23 16.44 4.63
CA GLU A 106 -1.30 15.60 5.20
C GLU A 106 -1.64 14.41 4.29
N LEU A 107 -1.76 14.65 2.97
CA LEU A 107 -2.00 13.60 1.98
C LEU A 107 -0.87 12.56 1.98
N LYS A 108 0.38 13.01 2.03
CA LYS A 108 1.55 12.14 2.17
C LYS A 108 1.50 11.31 3.43
N LEU A 109 1.17 11.94 4.56
CA LEU A 109 1.09 11.25 5.85
C LEU A 109 -0.01 10.18 5.84
N LYS A 110 -1.16 10.46 5.22
CA LYS A 110 -2.25 9.49 5.04
C LYS A 110 -1.79 8.29 4.23
N LEU A 111 -1.19 8.51 3.06
CA LEU A 111 -0.69 7.43 2.18
C LEU A 111 0.41 6.60 2.84
N LYS A 112 1.27 7.22 3.68
CA LYS A 112 2.24 6.49 4.52
C LYS A 112 1.58 5.58 5.56
N GLN A 113 0.44 6.00 6.13
CA GLN A 113 -0.31 5.17 7.08
C GLN A 113 -1.03 4.02 6.39
N GLU A 114 -1.53 4.24 5.17
CA GLU A 114 -2.15 3.21 4.33
C GLU A 114 -1.12 2.21 3.77
N GLY A 115 0.15 2.59 3.72
CA GLY A 115 1.24 1.72 3.26
C GLY A 115 1.40 1.72 1.73
N SER A 116 0.97 2.79 1.06
CA SER A 116 1.19 2.98 -0.39
C SER A 116 2.68 2.88 -0.73
N ASP A 117 3.01 2.11 -1.76
CA ASP A 117 4.40 1.88 -2.21
C ASP A 117 4.99 3.14 -2.87
N ILE A 118 4.15 4.01 -3.44
CA ILE A 118 4.56 5.21 -4.18
C ILE A 118 5.19 6.26 -3.26
N VAL A 119 4.77 6.28 -2.00
CA VAL A 119 5.26 7.23 -0.99
C VAL A 119 6.45 6.68 -0.21
N GLN A 120 6.76 5.38 -0.35
CA GLN A 120 7.88 4.77 0.34
C GLN A 120 9.20 5.20 -0.31
N GLU A 121 9.92 6.08 0.37
CA GLU A 121 11.24 6.47 -0.06
C GLU A 121 12.33 5.79 0.78
N GLY A 122 13.44 5.44 0.11
CA GLY A 122 14.66 5.00 0.80
C GLY A 122 15.29 6.12 1.65
N PRO A 123 16.50 5.91 2.22
CA PRO A 123 17.15 6.91 3.05
C PRO A 123 17.41 8.21 2.26
N ARG A 124 16.95 9.33 2.80
CA ARG A 124 17.15 10.68 2.23
C ARG A 124 17.91 11.56 3.21
N CYS A 125 18.82 12.35 2.66
CA CYS A 125 19.50 13.40 3.41
C CYS A 125 18.89 14.74 3.00
N SER A 126 18.21 15.39 3.94
CA SER A 126 17.78 16.78 3.71
C SER A 126 18.94 17.72 4.01
N LEU A 127 19.43 18.39 2.97
CA LEU A 127 20.47 19.43 3.10
C LEU A 127 20.00 20.60 3.98
N ARG A 128 18.70 20.90 3.97
CA ARG A 128 18.10 21.99 4.75
C ARG A 128 18.13 21.70 6.26
N SER A 129 17.73 20.50 6.66
CA SER A 129 17.70 20.12 8.08
C SER A 129 18.99 19.47 8.58
N ARG A 130 19.93 19.14 7.67
CA ARG A 130 21.15 18.35 7.97
C ARG A 130 20.85 17.04 8.68
N LYS A 131 19.65 16.48 8.48
CA LYS A 131 19.19 15.22 9.06
C LYS A 131 19.03 14.19 7.95
N VAL A 132 19.51 12.99 8.21
CA VAL A 132 19.22 11.81 7.39
C VAL A 132 18.04 11.09 8.01
N TYR A 133 17.02 10.84 7.20
CA TYR A 133 15.82 10.11 7.63
C TYR A 133 15.47 9.02 6.63
N SER A 134 14.74 8.01 7.10
CA SER A 134 14.14 6.97 6.27
C SER A 134 12.69 6.74 6.68
N ASP A 135 11.87 6.33 5.73
CA ASP A 135 10.46 6.05 5.98
C ASP A 135 10.25 4.70 6.69
N LEU A 136 9.20 4.65 7.50
CA LEU A 136 8.77 3.47 8.24
C LEU A 136 7.50 2.89 7.64
N THR A 137 7.51 1.59 7.45
CA THR A 137 6.35 0.82 6.98
C THR A 137 5.82 -0.07 8.09
N VAL A 138 4.53 -0.36 8.01
CA VAL A 138 3.85 -1.20 8.98
C VAL A 138 4.17 -2.67 8.69
N ASP A 139 4.61 -3.41 9.72
CA ASP A 139 4.86 -4.85 9.58
C ASP A 139 3.60 -5.66 9.95
N TYR A 140 2.74 -5.86 8.95
CA TYR A 140 1.51 -6.65 9.11
C TYR A 140 1.78 -8.09 9.53
N LEU A 141 2.86 -8.70 9.04
CA LEU A 141 3.18 -10.09 9.33
C LEU A 141 3.52 -10.26 10.81
N ARG A 142 4.39 -9.42 11.36
CA ARG A 142 4.74 -9.50 12.78
C ARG A 142 3.57 -9.13 13.69
N MET A 143 2.73 -8.19 13.27
CA MET A 143 1.49 -7.88 14.00
C MET A 143 0.51 -9.06 14.02
N PHE A 144 0.41 -9.81 12.92
CA PHE A 144 -0.39 -11.04 12.88
C PHE A 144 0.21 -12.13 13.77
N LEU A 145 1.53 -12.36 13.70
CA LEU A 145 2.23 -13.37 14.51
C LEU A 145 2.10 -13.11 16.02
N LEU A 146 1.94 -11.85 16.42
CA LEU A 146 1.74 -11.49 17.83
C LEU A 146 0.45 -12.10 18.42
N ASN A 147 -0.57 -12.35 17.60
CA ASN A 147 -1.86 -12.91 18.02
C ASN A 147 -1.88 -14.44 18.00
N VAL A 148 -0.90 -15.09 17.34
CA VAL A 148 -0.87 -16.56 17.18
C VAL A 148 -0.81 -17.29 18.52
N PRO A 149 0.03 -16.89 19.50
CA PRO A 149 0.04 -17.56 20.81
C PRO A 149 -1.31 -17.51 21.53
N ALA A 150 -2.01 -16.37 21.47
CA ALA A 150 -3.33 -16.22 22.07
C ALA A 150 -4.37 -17.12 21.38
N ALA A 151 -4.31 -17.25 20.05
CA ALA A 151 -5.16 -18.15 19.29
C ALA A 151 -4.91 -19.63 19.65
N VAL A 152 -3.66 -20.03 19.88
CA VAL A 152 -3.33 -21.40 20.33
C VAL A 152 -3.89 -21.66 21.71
N VAL A 153 -3.75 -20.71 22.64
CA VAL A 153 -4.30 -20.83 24.00
C VAL A 153 -5.84 -20.90 23.97
N SER A 154 -6.50 -20.07 23.15
CA SER A 154 -7.96 -20.10 23.03
C SER A 154 -8.49 -21.38 22.42
N LEU A 155 -7.81 -21.90 21.38
CA LEU A 155 -8.15 -23.19 20.77
C LEU A 155 -8.00 -24.32 21.77
N THR A 156 -6.88 -24.32 22.49
CA THR A 156 -6.60 -25.30 23.53
C THR A 156 -7.71 -25.26 24.60
N LEU A 157 -8.00 -24.09 25.16
CA LEU A 157 -9.06 -23.91 26.15
C LEU A 157 -10.43 -24.38 25.64
N PHE A 158 -10.76 -24.10 24.37
CA PHE A 158 -12.01 -24.52 23.76
C PHE A 158 -12.14 -26.06 23.71
N PHE A 159 -11.11 -26.78 23.24
CA PHE A 159 -11.11 -28.25 23.23
C PHE A 159 -11.08 -28.85 24.65
N PHE A 160 -10.30 -28.27 25.56
CA PHE A 160 -10.25 -28.74 26.96
C PHE A 160 -11.58 -28.56 27.69
N LEU A 161 -12.29 -27.45 27.43
CA LEU A 161 -13.62 -27.25 27.99
C LEU A 161 -14.62 -28.23 27.39
N ASP A 162 -14.52 -28.56 26.10
CA ASP A 162 -15.36 -29.59 25.48
C ASP A 162 -15.22 -30.95 26.18
N ASP A 163 -13.97 -31.41 26.35
CA ASP A 163 -13.65 -32.67 27.03
C ASP A 163 -14.17 -32.73 28.49
N ILE A 164 -14.06 -31.62 29.23
CA ILE A 164 -14.45 -31.56 30.66
C ILE A 164 -15.95 -31.40 30.83
N THR A 165 -16.58 -30.56 30.02
CA THR A 165 -18.00 -30.22 30.19
C THR A 165 -18.92 -31.30 29.63
N GLY A 166 -18.39 -32.24 28.84
CA GLY A 166 -19.16 -33.36 28.30
C GLY A 166 -20.32 -32.90 27.44
N PHE A 167 -20.29 -31.64 26.97
CA PHE A 167 -21.15 -31.23 25.88
C PHE A 167 -20.75 -32.07 24.69
N GLU A 168 -21.70 -32.73 24.06
CA GLU A 168 -21.44 -33.55 22.88
C GLU A 168 -21.12 -32.66 21.65
N LEU A 169 -20.29 -31.61 21.74
CA LEU A 169 -19.92 -30.78 20.58
C LEU A 169 -19.14 -31.59 19.54
N THR A 170 -18.39 -32.60 19.98
CA THR A 170 -17.77 -33.58 19.08
C THR A 170 -18.84 -34.39 18.31
N PHE A 171 -19.97 -34.75 18.94
CA PHE A 171 -21.12 -35.40 18.27
C PHE A 171 -21.94 -34.40 17.43
N LEU A 172 -21.92 -33.11 17.78
CA LEU A 172 -22.58 -32.03 17.06
C LEU A 172 -21.79 -31.56 15.82
N MET A 173 -20.48 -31.78 15.81
CA MET A 173 -19.61 -31.70 14.64
C MET A 173 -19.73 -32.95 13.74
N GLU A 174 -20.28 -34.04 14.29
CA GLU A 174 -20.74 -35.23 13.57
C GLU A 174 -22.25 -35.19 13.26
N LEU A 175 -22.91 -34.03 13.41
CA LEU A 175 -24.27 -33.85 12.88
C LEU A 175 -24.27 -34.13 11.37
N PRO A 176 -25.34 -34.75 10.83
CA PRO A 176 -25.52 -34.87 9.39
C PRO A 176 -25.35 -33.50 8.72
N GLU A 177 -24.58 -33.49 7.63
CA GLU A 177 -24.45 -32.31 6.78
C GLU A 177 -25.86 -31.81 6.42
N PRO A 178 -26.21 -30.54 6.68
CA PRO A 178 -25.36 -29.34 6.66
C PRO A 178 -25.09 -28.63 8.01
N PHE A 179 -25.57 -29.16 9.14
CA PHE A 179 -25.58 -28.39 10.40
C PHE A 179 -24.20 -28.26 11.07
N SER A 180 -23.32 -29.26 10.93
CA SER A 180 -21.95 -29.23 11.46
C SER A 180 -21.11 -28.08 10.87
N PHE A 181 -21.22 -27.85 9.56
CA PHE A 181 -20.55 -26.73 8.89
C PHE A 181 -21.02 -25.39 9.45
N ILE A 182 -22.34 -25.22 9.59
CA ILE A 182 -22.92 -23.98 10.09
C ILE A 182 -22.45 -23.72 11.53
N PHE A 183 -22.49 -24.72 12.39
CA PHE A 183 -22.08 -24.56 13.78
C PHE A 183 -20.58 -24.24 13.91
N THR A 184 -19.71 -24.93 13.17
CA THR A 184 -18.26 -24.71 13.25
C THR A 184 -17.87 -23.31 12.77
N TRP A 185 -18.42 -22.85 11.65
CA TRP A 185 -18.08 -21.56 11.06
C TRP A 185 -18.78 -20.37 11.71
N PHE A 186 -20.01 -20.54 12.21
CA PHE A 186 -20.80 -19.42 12.76
C PHE A 186 -20.87 -19.39 14.29
N ALA A 187 -20.60 -20.50 14.99
CA ALA A 187 -20.58 -20.53 16.45
C ALA A 187 -19.17 -20.75 17.00
N ALA A 188 -18.48 -21.83 16.60
CA ALA A 188 -17.18 -22.19 17.17
C ALA A 188 -16.07 -21.20 16.77
N LEU A 189 -15.85 -20.97 15.48
CA LEU A 189 -14.79 -20.06 15.00
C LEU A 189 -14.95 -18.62 15.50
N PRO A 190 -16.15 -18.00 15.48
CA PRO A 190 -16.32 -16.65 16.01
C PRO A 190 -16.11 -16.57 17.52
N LEU A 191 -16.51 -17.61 18.28
CA LEU A 191 -16.26 -17.67 19.72
C LEU A 191 -14.77 -17.77 20.03
N ILE A 192 -14.04 -18.64 19.32
CA ILE A 192 -12.59 -18.79 19.47
C ILE A 192 -11.87 -17.50 19.09
N PHE A 193 -12.26 -16.87 17.98
CA PHE A 193 -11.68 -15.60 17.55
C PHE A 193 -11.94 -14.48 18.58
N TRP A 194 -13.16 -14.40 19.10
CA TRP A 194 -13.51 -13.42 20.13
C TRP A 194 -12.70 -13.65 21.42
N LEU A 195 -12.55 -14.90 21.85
CA LEU A 195 -11.77 -15.25 23.03
C LEU A 195 -10.26 -14.97 22.82
N ALA A 196 -9.71 -15.30 21.65
CA ALA A 196 -8.35 -14.97 21.27
C ALA A 196 -8.10 -13.45 21.28
N LYS A 197 -9.05 -12.67 20.72
CA LYS A 197 -9.01 -11.20 20.73
C LYS A 197 -9.09 -10.64 22.15
N ALA A 198 -10.01 -11.13 22.98
CA ALA A 198 -10.15 -10.68 24.36
C ALA A 198 -8.87 -10.92 25.18
N ILE A 199 -8.23 -12.08 25.02
CA ILE A 199 -6.94 -12.39 25.67
C ILE A 199 -5.84 -11.46 25.14
N THR A 200 -5.80 -11.23 23.83
CA THR A 200 -4.81 -10.36 23.19
C THR A 200 -4.93 -8.93 23.68
N ASP A 201 -6.14 -8.37 23.73
CA ASP A 201 -6.39 -6.98 24.13
C ASP A 201 -6.06 -6.71 25.61
N VAL A 202 -6.11 -7.76 26.45
CA VAL A 202 -5.67 -7.69 27.86
C VAL A 202 -4.14 -7.66 27.97
N ILE A 203 -3.44 -8.46 27.17
CA ILE A 203 -1.98 -8.64 27.28
C ILE A 203 -1.22 -7.55 26.52
N VAL A 204 -1.70 -7.20 25.32
CA VAL A 204 -1.05 -6.27 24.39
C VAL A 204 -2.04 -5.17 23.99
N LYS A 205 -1.75 -3.93 24.39
CA LYS A 205 -2.55 -2.76 24.01
C LYS A 205 -1.83 -1.89 22.99
N ASP A 206 -2.59 -1.43 22.00
CA ASP A 206 -2.16 -0.48 20.97
C ASP A 206 -0.81 -0.84 20.31
N PHE A 207 -0.66 -2.10 19.92
CA PHE A 207 0.56 -2.57 19.27
C PHE A 207 0.67 -2.05 17.85
N LEU A 208 1.84 -1.53 17.52
CA LEU A 208 2.18 -1.03 16.21
C LEU A 208 3.65 -1.35 15.97
N ILE A 209 3.88 -2.26 15.03
CA ILE A 209 5.24 -2.67 14.67
C ILE A 209 5.61 -1.93 13.40
N LEU A 210 6.70 -1.19 13.49
CA LEU A 210 7.27 -0.46 12.38
C LEU A 210 8.59 -1.10 11.95
N LYS A 211 8.76 -1.25 10.64
CA LYS A 211 9.99 -1.70 10.00
C LYS A 211 10.50 -0.60 9.08
N GLY A 212 11.82 -0.49 8.96
CA GLY A 212 12.43 0.44 8.01
C GLY A 212 13.94 0.24 7.88
N PRO A 213 14.52 0.66 6.74
CA PRO A 213 15.95 0.57 6.52
C PRO A 213 16.70 1.61 7.39
N CYS A 214 17.85 1.21 7.93
CA CYS A 214 18.73 2.13 8.65
C CYS A 214 19.27 3.22 7.70
N PRO A 215 19.21 4.51 8.07
CA PRO A 215 19.78 5.60 7.26
C PRO A 215 21.28 5.49 6.96
N ASN A 216 22.04 4.77 7.79
CA ASN A 216 23.49 4.64 7.64
C ASN A 216 23.91 3.40 6.84
N CYS A 217 23.34 2.22 7.15
CA CYS A 217 23.77 0.95 6.56
C CYS A 217 22.72 0.25 5.68
N GLY A 218 21.50 0.79 5.59
CA GLY A 218 20.42 0.20 4.80
C GLY A 218 19.81 -1.09 5.37
N THR A 219 20.34 -1.65 6.47
CA THR A 219 19.77 -2.86 7.07
C THR A 219 18.40 -2.56 7.68
N GLU A 220 17.45 -3.45 7.46
CA GLU A 220 16.12 -3.35 8.06
C GLU A 220 16.20 -3.53 9.58
N ASN A 221 15.64 -2.58 10.31
CA ASN A 221 15.46 -2.68 11.76
C ASN A 221 13.98 -2.48 12.08
N THR A 222 13.53 -3.11 13.15
CA THR A 222 12.13 -3.08 13.57
C THR A 222 11.98 -2.48 14.96
N SER A 223 11.00 -1.60 15.13
CA SER A 223 10.62 -1.02 16.41
C SER A 223 9.22 -1.45 16.79
N PHE A 224 9.05 -1.92 18.03
CA PHE A 224 7.75 -2.18 18.61
C PHE A 224 7.26 -0.93 19.36
N PHE A 225 6.04 -0.50 19.06
CA PHE A 225 5.29 0.45 19.86
C PHE A 225 4.10 -0.28 20.47
N GLY A 226 3.86 -0.12 21.77
CA GLY A 226 2.71 -0.73 22.43
C GLY A 226 2.97 -1.02 23.90
N THR A 227 1.94 -1.45 24.60
CA THR A 227 2.04 -1.84 26.01
C THR A 227 1.94 -3.34 26.13
N ILE A 228 2.95 -3.96 26.75
CA ILE A 228 2.94 -5.40 27.08
C ILE A 228 2.79 -5.51 28.59
N LEU A 229 1.71 -6.15 29.07
CA LEU A 229 1.52 -6.45 30.50
C LEU A 229 1.76 -5.25 31.44
N SER A 230 1.27 -4.07 31.06
CA SER A 230 1.41 -2.77 31.76
C SER A 230 2.74 -2.04 31.62
N ILE A 231 3.74 -2.59 30.92
CA ILE A 231 4.98 -1.89 30.60
C ILE A 231 4.81 -1.25 29.22
N SER A 232 4.75 0.09 29.17
CA SER A 232 4.70 0.82 27.90
C SER A 232 6.07 0.80 27.23
N SER A 233 6.11 0.27 26.01
CA SER A 233 7.29 0.27 25.17
C SER A 233 7.09 1.28 24.04
N GLY A 234 7.83 2.39 24.12
CA GLY A 234 7.78 3.48 23.15
C GLY A 234 6.49 4.31 23.25
N GLY A 235 6.63 5.58 23.65
CA GLY A 235 5.54 6.55 23.61
C GLY A 235 5.31 7.05 22.18
N THR A 236 5.56 8.34 21.95
CA THR A 236 5.58 8.92 20.61
C THR A 236 6.87 8.60 19.86
N THR A 237 7.99 8.50 20.58
CA THR A 237 9.31 8.17 20.04
C THR A 237 9.91 6.97 20.74
N ASN A 238 10.71 6.18 20.03
CA ASN A 238 11.44 5.03 20.56
C ASN A 238 12.88 5.05 20.03
N THR A 239 13.86 4.84 20.91
CA THR A 239 15.29 4.87 20.57
C THR A 239 15.85 3.45 20.57
N LEU A 240 16.33 2.98 19.42
CA LEU A 240 16.89 1.63 19.26
C LEU A 240 18.26 1.70 18.60
N LYS A 241 19.15 0.76 18.92
CA LYS A 241 20.43 0.65 18.21
C LYS A 241 20.26 -0.22 16.97
N CYS A 242 20.85 0.17 15.86
CA CYS A 242 20.87 -0.67 14.66
C CYS A 242 21.61 -1.99 14.92
N SER A 243 21.05 -3.10 14.43
CA SER A 243 21.60 -4.44 14.61
C SER A 243 22.99 -4.64 13.99
N ASN A 244 23.31 -3.90 12.91
CA ASN A 244 24.58 -4.03 12.19
C ASN A 244 25.58 -2.91 12.58
N CYS A 245 25.20 -1.64 12.41
CA CYS A 245 26.12 -0.52 12.63
C CYS A 245 26.11 0.04 14.06
N GLY A 246 25.20 -0.40 14.93
CA GLY A 246 25.11 0.06 16.32
C GLY A 246 24.70 1.53 16.50
N THR A 247 24.44 2.26 15.42
CA THR A 247 24.01 3.66 15.50
C THR A 247 22.67 3.77 16.21
N PRO A 248 22.51 4.70 17.16
CA PRO A 248 21.20 4.98 17.73
C PRO A 248 20.27 5.53 16.64
N LEU A 249 19.05 5.00 16.62
CA LEU A 249 17.98 5.34 15.69
C LEU A 249 16.79 5.80 16.53
N GLU A 250 16.22 6.94 16.17
CA GLU A 250 14.99 7.45 16.77
C GLU A 250 13.83 7.16 15.82
N TYR A 251 12.85 6.39 16.28
CA TYR A 251 11.64 6.05 15.55
C TYR A 251 10.50 6.94 16.04
N ASP A 252 9.82 7.63 15.12
CA ASP A 252 8.60 8.39 15.43
C ASP A 252 7.35 7.64 14.95
N ARG A 253 6.42 7.39 15.88
CA ARG A 253 5.15 6.73 15.63
C ARG A 253 4.23 7.53 14.70
N LYS A 254 4.19 8.86 14.84
CA LYS A 254 3.23 9.72 14.13
C LYS A 254 3.69 10.04 12.72
N SER A 255 4.94 10.48 12.57
CA SER A 255 5.49 10.87 11.27
C SER A 255 5.95 9.68 10.42
N ARG A 256 6.05 8.48 11.00
CA ARG A 256 6.53 7.26 10.33
C ARG A 256 7.95 7.46 9.76
N LEU A 257 8.81 8.13 10.53
CA LEU A 257 10.20 8.40 10.14
C LEU A 257 11.18 7.82 11.15
N ILE A 258 12.31 7.33 10.65
CA ILE A 258 13.52 7.07 11.44
C ILE A 258 14.45 8.26 11.26
N THR A 259 14.94 8.84 12.35
CA THR A 259 15.97 9.87 12.35
C THR A 259 17.20 9.40 13.12
N LEU A 260 18.37 9.91 12.72
CA LEU A 260 19.57 9.81 13.55
C LEU A 260 19.49 10.90 14.64
N PRO A 261 19.84 10.59 15.91
CA PRO A 261 19.92 11.61 16.94
C PRO A 261 21.00 12.63 16.57
N GLU A 262 20.75 13.90 16.92
CA GLU A 262 21.70 14.96 16.64
C GLU A 262 23.02 14.72 17.40
N PRO A 263 24.19 15.05 16.80
CA PRO A 263 25.51 14.83 17.41
C PRO A 263 25.80 15.72 18.65
N GLY A 264 24.78 16.25 19.32
CA GLY A 264 24.87 17.07 20.54
C GLY A 264 24.20 16.46 21.78
N GLN A 265 23.64 15.24 21.69
CA GLN A 265 23.04 14.52 22.83
C GLN A 265 23.57 13.08 22.91
N ALA A 266 24.89 12.94 22.93
CA ALA A 266 25.60 11.71 23.32
C ALA A 266 26.36 11.95 24.62
#